data_AF-A0A7V3EKI7-F1
#
_entry.id   AF-A0A7V3EKI7-F1
#
_cell.length_a   1.000
_cell.length_b   1.000
_cell.length_c   1.000
_cell.angle_alpha   90.00
_cell.angle_beta   90.00
_cell.angle_gamma   90.00
#
_symmetry.space_group_name_H-M   'P 1'
#
loop_
_entity.id
_entity.type
_entity.pdbx_description
1 polymer ?
#
loop_
_entity_poly.entity_id
_entity_poly.type
_entity_poly.pdbx_seq_one_letter_code
_entity_poly.pdbx_strand_id
1 'polypeptide(L)'
;MPVDRVTPAMARRIELWPLERLVPYQRNPRTHSEEQVTQIAASIAEFGFCNPILVDSRDGIIAGHGRLLAAKKLGLDEVPVIVLDHLDETQRRAYLLADNRLSELAGWDSELLALELKELADAGFDATLAGFDSKEIDDFLASLERDAEPESSEAEDAVPEVPAEAVTRPGDLWLIGPHRLICGDCRDRGLIARLFEDRKANVVITSPPYATQRQYDLSSGFAPVPPEKYVAWFKDVAAAIESVLAPDGSYLLNIKAHAEEGERHTYVMDLVLAHKRQWGWRFVDEFCWRKTDDGVPGGWSNRFKNAWEPVYHFSRERKIKFRPREVGHWSD
;
A
#
# COMPACT_ATOMS: atom_id res chain seq x y z
N MET A 1 30.13 -1.98 -15.42
CA MET A 1 30.02 -3.06 -16.42
C MET A 1 28.79 -2.76 -17.26
N PRO A 2 28.91 -2.55 -18.59
CA PRO A 2 27.73 -2.44 -19.43
C PRO A 2 26.99 -3.77 -19.42
N VAL A 3 25.68 -3.75 -19.16
CA VAL A 3 24.81 -4.93 -19.26
C VAL A 3 24.60 -5.20 -20.74
N ASP A 4 25.15 -6.31 -21.24
CA ASP A 4 24.88 -6.77 -22.59
C ASP A 4 23.36 -6.94 -22.77
N ARG A 5 22.78 -6.21 -23.73
CA ARG A 5 21.37 -6.34 -24.09
C ARG A 5 21.17 -7.66 -24.81
N VAL A 6 20.73 -8.69 -24.08
CA VAL A 6 20.22 -9.92 -24.69
C VAL A 6 18.88 -9.59 -25.34
N THR A 7 18.80 -9.68 -26.67
CA THR A 7 17.50 -9.63 -27.38
C THR A 7 16.91 -11.03 -27.39
N PRO A 8 15.83 -11.31 -26.64
CA PRO A 8 15.24 -12.64 -26.61
C PRO A 8 14.59 -12.98 -27.97
N ALA A 9 14.53 -14.27 -28.29
CA ALA A 9 13.72 -14.75 -29.40
C ALA A 9 12.24 -14.46 -29.10
N MET A 10 11.48 -14.03 -30.11
CA MET A 10 10.06 -13.66 -29.96
C MET A 10 9.17 -14.58 -30.80
N ALA A 11 8.01 -14.93 -30.24
CA ALA A 11 6.93 -15.51 -31.03
C ALA A 11 6.52 -14.55 -32.16
N ARG A 12 6.34 -15.08 -33.38
CA ARG A 12 6.21 -14.23 -34.58
C ARG A 12 4.78 -14.02 -35.06
N ARG A 13 3.87 -14.96 -34.80
CA ARG A 13 2.46 -14.90 -35.25
C ARG A 13 1.56 -15.82 -34.42
N ILE A 14 0.27 -15.55 -34.49
CA ILE A 14 -0.83 -16.41 -34.03
C ILE A 14 -1.36 -17.19 -35.24
N GLU A 15 -1.64 -18.48 -35.07
CA GLU A 15 -2.25 -19.36 -36.08
C GLU A 15 -3.57 -19.93 -35.56
N LEU A 16 -4.49 -20.34 -36.43
CA LEU A 16 -5.72 -21.06 -36.05
C LEU A 16 -5.55 -22.54 -36.40
N TRP A 17 -5.63 -23.40 -35.39
CA TRP A 17 -5.45 -24.85 -35.56
C TRP A 17 -6.71 -25.62 -35.14
N PRO A 18 -7.07 -26.69 -35.87
CA PRO A 18 -8.14 -27.61 -35.45
C PRO A 18 -7.85 -28.24 -34.09
N LEU A 19 -8.88 -28.45 -33.26
CA LEU A 19 -8.70 -29.01 -31.92
C LEU A 19 -8.12 -30.43 -31.94
N GLU A 20 -8.41 -31.21 -32.97
CA GLU A 20 -7.96 -32.60 -33.16
C GLU A 20 -6.46 -32.69 -33.42
N ARG A 21 -5.87 -31.61 -33.94
CA ARG A 21 -4.43 -31.53 -34.18
C ARG A 21 -3.66 -31.44 -32.87
N LEU A 22 -4.24 -30.82 -31.84
CA LEU A 22 -3.56 -30.52 -30.60
C LEU A 22 -3.38 -31.74 -29.71
N VAL A 23 -2.12 -32.09 -29.43
CA VAL A 23 -1.75 -33.24 -28.61
C VAL A 23 -1.45 -32.78 -27.17
N PRO A 24 -2.29 -33.16 -26.18
CA PRO A 24 -2.03 -32.81 -24.79
C PRO A 24 -0.74 -33.46 -24.27
N TYR A 25 0.10 -32.70 -23.59
CA TYR A 25 1.27 -33.25 -22.91
C TYR A 25 0.89 -34.23 -21.80
N GLN A 26 1.27 -35.51 -21.95
CA GLN A 26 0.85 -36.61 -21.07
C GLN A 26 1.34 -36.49 -19.61
N ARG A 27 2.43 -35.76 -19.37
CA ARG A 27 3.03 -35.58 -18.04
C ARG A 27 2.80 -34.18 -17.49
N ASN A 28 1.69 -33.54 -17.86
CA ASN A 28 1.35 -32.22 -17.32
C ASN A 28 1.07 -32.34 -15.81
N PRO A 29 1.84 -31.67 -14.93
CA PRO A 29 1.61 -31.73 -13.49
C PRO A 29 0.38 -30.91 -13.05
N ARG A 30 -0.15 -30.03 -13.90
CA ARG A 30 -1.33 -29.21 -13.58
C ARG A 30 -2.62 -29.95 -13.96
N THR A 31 -3.51 -30.07 -12.99
CA THR A 31 -4.86 -30.64 -13.17
C THR A 31 -5.90 -29.53 -13.27
N HIS A 32 -7.00 -29.79 -13.98
CA HIS A 32 -8.12 -28.86 -14.12
C HIS A 32 -9.40 -29.56 -13.67
N SER A 33 -10.11 -29.01 -12.68
CA SER A 33 -11.42 -29.52 -12.25
C SER A 33 -12.49 -29.20 -13.29
N GLU A 34 -13.66 -29.87 -13.23
CA GLU A 34 -14.78 -29.55 -14.11
C GLU A 34 -15.31 -28.13 -13.86
N GLU A 35 -15.30 -27.63 -12.62
CA GLU A 35 -15.69 -26.25 -12.32
C GLU A 35 -14.73 -25.27 -13.01
N GLN A 36 -13.42 -25.48 -12.88
CA GLN A 36 -12.42 -24.60 -13.49
C GLN A 36 -12.53 -24.60 -15.03
N VAL A 37 -12.74 -25.76 -15.66
CA VAL A 37 -12.96 -25.83 -17.12
C VAL A 37 -14.23 -25.05 -17.52
N THR A 38 -15.26 -25.08 -16.68
CA THR A 38 -16.51 -24.35 -16.92
C THR A 38 -16.31 -22.84 -16.82
N GLN A 39 -15.55 -22.37 -15.82
CA GLN A 39 -15.19 -20.95 -15.69
C GLN A 39 -14.38 -20.46 -16.90
N ILE A 40 -13.37 -21.24 -17.33
CA ILE A 40 -12.57 -20.90 -18.52
C ILE A 40 -13.45 -20.85 -19.78
N ALA A 41 -14.41 -21.77 -19.92
CA ALA A 41 -15.35 -21.77 -21.04
C ALA A 41 -16.27 -20.54 -21.02
N ALA A 42 -16.79 -20.15 -19.86
CA ALA A 42 -17.61 -18.96 -19.71
C ALA A 42 -16.82 -17.68 -20.06
N SER A 43 -15.57 -17.59 -19.56
CA SER A 43 -14.65 -16.50 -19.89
C SER A 43 -14.37 -16.40 -21.41
N ILE A 44 -14.13 -17.53 -22.08
CA ILE A 44 -13.93 -17.55 -23.54
C ILE A 44 -15.22 -17.14 -24.29
N ALA A 45 -16.39 -17.54 -23.80
CA ALA A 45 -17.67 -17.17 -24.43
C ALA A 45 -17.95 -15.67 -24.33
N GLU A 46 -17.58 -15.04 -23.21
CA GLU A 46 -17.78 -13.61 -22.96
C GLU A 46 -16.73 -12.75 -23.69
N PHE A 47 -15.45 -13.01 -23.44
CA PHE A 47 -14.35 -12.15 -23.89
C PHE A 47 -13.74 -12.58 -25.23
N GLY A 48 -14.07 -13.78 -25.70
CA GLY A 48 -13.38 -14.44 -26.80
C GLY A 48 -12.10 -15.15 -26.35
N PHE A 49 -11.42 -15.77 -27.32
CA PHE A 49 -10.21 -16.55 -27.07
C PHE A 49 -8.95 -15.67 -26.98
N CYS A 50 -8.89 -14.81 -25.97
CA CYS A 50 -7.88 -13.76 -25.83
C CYS A 50 -6.44 -14.27 -25.66
N ASN A 51 -6.28 -15.45 -25.06
CA ASN A 51 -4.98 -16.06 -24.83
C ASN A 51 -4.83 -17.32 -25.72
N PRO A 52 -3.93 -17.32 -26.73
CA PRO A 52 -3.67 -18.49 -27.59
C PRO A 52 -2.96 -19.64 -26.87
N ILE A 53 -3.26 -20.88 -27.24
CA ILE A 53 -2.58 -22.08 -26.70
C ILE A 53 -1.11 -22.09 -27.19
N LEU A 54 -0.18 -22.38 -26.29
CA LEU A 54 1.24 -22.44 -26.63
C LEU A 54 1.59 -23.88 -27.03
N VAL A 55 2.12 -24.04 -28.24
CA VAL A 55 2.42 -25.35 -28.83
C VAL A 55 3.87 -25.43 -29.31
N ASP A 56 4.37 -26.65 -29.41
CA ASP A 56 5.62 -26.92 -30.11
C ASP A 56 5.39 -27.07 -31.63
N SER A 57 6.48 -27.31 -32.37
CA SER A 57 6.43 -27.52 -33.82
C SER A 57 5.90 -28.90 -34.26
N ARG A 58 5.53 -29.77 -33.31
CA ARG A 58 5.06 -31.15 -33.52
C ARG A 58 3.67 -31.37 -32.91
N ASP A 59 2.87 -30.31 -32.87
CA ASP A 59 1.49 -30.29 -32.40
C ASP A 59 1.29 -30.53 -30.89
N GLY A 60 2.37 -30.60 -30.11
CA GLY A 60 2.33 -30.81 -28.68
C GLY A 60 1.99 -29.53 -27.91
N ILE A 61 1.05 -29.59 -26.98
CA ILE A 61 0.71 -28.46 -26.10
C ILE A 61 1.80 -28.29 -25.03
N ILE A 62 2.38 -27.10 -24.98
CA ILE A 62 3.31 -26.66 -23.94
C ILE A 62 2.52 -26.03 -22.78
N ALA A 63 1.56 -25.14 -23.07
CA ALA A 63 0.71 -24.50 -22.07
C ALA A 63 -0.68 -24.17 -22.64
N GLY A 64 -1.71 -24.21 -21.78
CA GLY A 64 -3.10 -23.93 -22.17
C GLY A 64 -4.01 -25.16 -22.25
N HIS A 65 -3.69 -26.26 -21.55
CA HIS A 65 -4.54 -27.46 -21.51
C HIS A 65 -5.98 -27.17 -21.02
N GLY A 66 -6.17 -26.33 -20.00
CA GLY A 66 -7.50 -25.90 -19.57
C GLY A 66 -8.30 -25.18 -20.67
N ARG A 67 -7.63 -24.37 -21.49
CA ARG A 67 -8.24 -23.68 -22.64
C ARG A 67 -8.64 -24.66 -23.74
N LEU A 68 -7.85 -25.72 -23.99
CA LEU A 68 -8.26 -26.80 -24.90
C LEU A 68 -9.51 -27.52 -24.38
N LEU A 69 -9.57 -27.84 -23.08
CA LEU A 69 -10.74 -28.50 -22.48
C LEU A 69 -11.98 -27.61 -22.57
N ALA A 70 -11.84 -26.31 -22.31
CA ALA A 70 -12.92 -25.34 -22.45
C ALA A 70 -13.37 -25.18 -23.91
N ALA A 71 -12.44 -25.12 -24.87
CA ALA A 71 -12.76 -25.07 -26.30
C ALA A 71 -13.58 -26.29 -26.75
N LYS A 72 -13.20 -27.50 -26.29
CA LYS A 72 -13.97 -28.73 -26.54
C LYS A 72 -15.36 -28.64 -25.92
N LYS A 73 -15.48 -28.12 -24.70
CA LYS A 73 -16.77 -27.94 -24.01
C LYS A 73 -17.69 -26.95 -24.75
N LEU A 74 -17.12 -25.91 -25.35
CA LEU A 74 -17.84 -24.93 -26.17
C LEU A 74 -18.15 -25.43 -27.59
N GLY A 75 -17.60 -26.57 -28.01
CA GLY A 75 -17.80 -27.12 -29.35
C GLY A 75 -17.12 -26.32 -30.46
N LEU A 76 -15.98 -25.70 -30.18
CA LEU A 76 -15.19 -24.97 -31.19
C LEU A 76 -14.49 -25.95 -32.14
N ASP A 77 -14.41 -25.59 -33.43
CA ASP A 77 -13.71 -26.37 -34.46
C ASP A 77 -12.20 -26.04 -34.53
N GLU A 78 -11.84 -24.79 -34.25
CA GLU A 78 -10.46 -24.31 -34.25
C GLU A 78 -10.18 -23.35 -33.08
N VAL A 79 -8.91 -23.25 -32.69
CA VAL A 79 -8.44 -22.36 -31.62
C VAL A 79 -7.17 -21.61 -32.03
N PRO A 80 -6.95 -20.39 -31.51
CA PRO A 80 -5.70 -19.68 -31.74
C PRO A 80 -4.56 -20.34 -30.97
N VAL A 81 -3.42 -20.46 -31.64
CA VAL A 81 -2.18 -21.02 -31.11
C VAL A 81 -0.98 -20.13 -31.41
N ILE A 82 0.04 -20.22 -30.56
CA ILE A 82 1.37 -19.66 -30.80
C ILE A 82 2.38 -20.80 -30.81
N VAL A 83 3.11 -20.93 -31.92
CA VAL A 83 4.15 -21.96 -32.09
C VAL A 83 5.47 -21.47 -31.52
N LEU A 84 6.00 -22.18 -30.51
CA LEU A 84 7.28 -21.89 -29.85
C LEU A 84 8.41 -22.73 -30.45
N ASP A 85 8.63 -22.59 -31.75
CA ASP A 85 9.62 -23.34 -32.53
C ASP A 85 11.09 -23.07 -32.14
N HIS A 86 11.34 -21.89 -31.54
CA HIS A 86 12.64 -21.47 -31.04
C HIS A 86 13.07 -22.16 -29.74
N LEU A 87 12.16 -22.81 -29.02
CA LEU A 87 12.50 -23.53 -27.79
C LEU A 87 12.98 -24.94 -28.11
N ASP A 88 14.11 -25.33 -27.51
CA ASP A 88 14.53 -26.73 -27.47
C ASP A 88 13.68 -27.57 -26.50
N GLU A 89 13.84 -28.90 -26.54
CA GLU A 89 13.04 -29.83 -25.73
C GLU A 89 13.17 -29.59 -24.22
N THR A 90 14.38 -29.23 -23.75
CA THR A 90 14.61 -28.97 -22.33
C THR A 90 13.96 -27.66 -21.92
N GLN A 91 14.08 -26.63 -22.76
CA GLN A 91 13.45 -25.33 -22.55
C GLN A 91 11.92 -25.43 -22.54
N ARG A 92 11.31 -26.23 -23.43
CA ARG A 92 9.85 -26.47 -23.41
C ARG A 92 9.39 -27.08 -22.10
N ARG A 93 10.09 -28.11 -21.62
CA ARG A 93 9.77 -28.77 -20.35
C ARG A 93 9.95 -27.84 -19.16
N ALA A 94 11.00 -27.02 -19.16
CA ALA A 94 11.22 -26.02 -18.13
C ALA A 94 10.15 -24.91 -18.17
N TYR A 95 9.81 -24.43 -19.36
CA TYR A 95 8.80 -23.39 -19.55
C TYR A 95 7.41 -23.86 -19.11
N LEU A 96 7.04 -25.11 -19.38
CA LEU A 96 5.79 -25.70 -18.88
C LEU A 96 5.66 -25.61 -17.36
N LEU A 97 6.76 -25.80 -16.62
CA LEU A 97 6.78 -25.64 -15.16
C LEU A 97 6.76 -24.14 -14.77
N ALA A 98 7.53 -23.32 -15.48
CA ALA A 98 7.64 -21.89 -15.21
C ALA A 98 6.31 -21.16 -15.41
N ASP A 99 5.57 -21.42 -16.50
CA ASP A 99 4.27 -20.80 -16.82
C ASP A 99 3.26 -21.00 -15.67
N ASN A 100 3.24 -22.20 -15.11
CA ASN A 100 2.38 -22.54 -13.98
C ASN A 100 2.86 -21.89 -12.68
N ARG A 101 4.15 -21.99 -12.38
CA ARG A 101 4.71 -21.53 -11.10
C ARG A 101 4.80 -20.01 -11.01
N LEU A 102 5.15 -19.33 -12.10
CA LEU A 102 5.22 -17.87 -12.13
C LEU A 102 3.83 -17.25 -11.94
N SER A 103 2.79 -17.88 -12.48
CA SER A 103 1.40 -17.49 -12.22
C SER A 103 1.00 -17.69 -10.76
N GLU A 104 1.44 -18.77 -10.10
CA GLU A 104 1.20 -19.01 -8.66
C GLU A 104 1.96 -18.06 -7.73
N LEU A 105 3.12 -17.56 -8.17
CA LEU A 105 3.93 -16.62 -7.39
C LEU A 105 3.40 -15.18 -7.46
N ALA A 106 2.51 -14.91 -8.42
CA ALA A 106 1.84 -13.61 -8.51
C ALA A 106 0.81 -13.49 -7.39
N GLY A 107 0.92 -12.42 -6.61
CA GLY A 107 -0.11 -12.00 -5.66
C GLY A 107 -1.03 -10.97 -6.28
N TRP A 108 -2.17 -10.76 -5.62
CA TRP A 108 -3.05 -9.63 -5.90
C TRP A 108 -2.76 -8.52 -4.91
N ASP A 109 -2.86 -7.28 -5.40
CA ASP A 109 -3.12 -6.15 -4.52
C ASP A 109 -4.62 -6.22 -4.16
N SER A 110 -4.92 -6.62 -2.93
CA SER A 110 -6.29 -6.91 -2.50
C SER A 110 -7.20 -5.69 -2.57
N GLU A 111 -6.69 -4.49 -2.30
CA GLU A 111 -7.47 -3.25 -2.33
C GLU A 111 -7.83 -2.88 -3.77
N LEU A 112 -6.83 -2.86 -4.65
CA LEU A 112 -7.05 -2.56 -6.06
C LEU A 112 -7.94 -3.61 -6.73
N LEU A 113 -7.73 -4.89 -6.41
CA LEU A 113 -8.55 -5.99 -6.93
C LEU A 113 -10.01 -5.79 -6.52
N ALA A 114 -10.27 -5.56 -5.25
CA ALA A 114 -11.62 -5.42 -4.76
C ALA A 114 -12.31 -4.17 -5.35
N LEU A 115 -11.56 -3.09 -5.60
CA LEU A 115 -12.13 -1.87 -6.19
C LEU A 115 -12.56 -2.12 -7.62
N GLU A 116 -11.70 -2.78 -8.41
CA GLU A 116 -12.03 -3.18 -9.78
C GLU A 116 -13.23 -4.12 -9.82
N LEU A 117 -13.30 -5.11 -8.92
CA LEU A 117 -14.45 -6.02 -8.80
C LEU A 117 -15.74 -5.27 -8.48
N LYS A 118 -15.68 -4.25 -7.62
CA LYS A 118 -16.83 -3.41 -7.29
C LYS A 118 -17.28 -2.57 -8.48
N GLU A 119 -16.36 -1.93 -9.18
CA GLU A 119 -16.67 -1.09 -10.35
C GLU A 119 -17.28 -1.93 -11.48
N LEU A 120 -16.79 -3.15 -11.69
CA LEU A 120 -17.38 -4.11 -12.63
C LEU A 120 -18.81 -4.49 -12.20
N ALA A 121 -19.03 -4.81 -10.92
CA ALA A 121 -20.36 -5.13 -10.41
C ALA A 121 -21.35 -3.95 -10.53
N ASP A 122 -20.92 -2.74 -10.21
CA ASP A 122 -21.71 -1.51 -10.34
C ASP A 122 -22.06 -1.20 -11.81
N ALA A 123 -21.18 -1.59 -12.74
CA ALA A 123 -21.43 -1.54 -14.18
C ALA A 123 -22.36 -2.66 -14.68
N GLY A 124 -22.81 -3.56 -13.79
CA GLY A 124 -23.67 -4.70 -14.12
C GLY A 124 -22.93 -5.86 -14.79
N PHE A 125 -21.60 -5.91 -14.69
CA PHE A 125 -20.79 -7.00 -15.22
C PHE A 125 -20.71 -8.17 -14.22
N ASP A 126 -20.78 -9.40 -14.74
CA ASP A 126 -20.64 -10.60 -13.91
C ASP A 126 -19.17 -10.85 -13.56
N ALA A 127 -18.77 -10.36 -12.37
CA ALA A 127 -17.40 -10.50 -11.84
C ALA A 127 -16.92 -11.96 -11.71
N THR A 128 -17.82 -12.96 -11.68
CA THR A 128 -17.41 -14.37 -11.63
C THR A 128 -16.71 -14.82 -12.92
N LEU A 129 -16.91 -14.11 -14.03
CA LEU A 129 -16.24 -14.36 -15.30
C LEU A 129 -14.75 -13.96 -15.29
N ALA A 130 -14.32 -13.18 -14.29
CA ALA A 130 -12.92 -12.86 -14.04
C ALA A 130 -12.14 -14.01 -13.36
N GLY A 131 -12.81 -15.12 -13.03
CA GLY A 131 -12.19 -16.32 -12.46
C GLY A 131 -12.20 -16.39 -10.94
N PHE A 132 -12.95 -15.50 -10.28
CA PHE A 132 -13.23 -15.55 -8.85
C PHE A 132 -14.58 -16.21 -8.59
N ASP A 133 -14.70 -16.98 -7.51
CA ASP A 133 -16.00 -17.44 -7.06
C ASP A 133 -16.80 -16.33 -6.35
N SER A 134 -18.12 -16.50 -6.22
CA SER A 134 -18.99 -15.48 -5.62
C SER A 134 -18.61 -15.17 -4.17
N LYS A 135 -18.11 -16.14 -3.42
CA LYS A 135 -17.72 -15.94 -2.02
C LYS A 135 -16.41 -15.16 -1.93
N GLU A 136 -15.44 -15.46 -2.80
CA GLU A 136 -14.20 -14.68 -2.92
C GLU A 136 -14.50 -13.22 -3.28
N ILE A 137 -15.41 -12.99 -4.23
CA ILE A 137 -15.85 -11.64 -4.60
C ILE A 137 -16.51 -10.94 -3.41
N ASP A 138 -17.44 -11.60 -2.72
CA ASP A 138 -18.10 -11.04 -1.53
C ASP A 138 -17.08 -10.73 -0.42
N ASP A 139 -16.10 -11.61 -0.19
CA ASP A 139 -15.05 -11.45 0.81
C ASP A 139 -14.14 -10.24 0.48
N PHE A 140 -13.79 -10.04 -0.81
CA PHE A 140 -13.03 -8.87 -1.29
C PHE A 140 -13.84 -7.57 -1.22
N LEU A 141 -15.10 -7.58 -1.59
CA LEU A 141 -15.98 -6.41 -1.47
C LEU A 141 -16.20 -6.04 0.00
N ALA A 142 -16.37 -7.03 0.88
CA ALA A 142 -16.48 -6.83 2.31
C ALA A 142 -15.18 -6.34 2.96
N SER A 143 -14.00 -6.65 2.42
CA SER A 143 -12.75 -6.02 2.89
C SER A 143 -12.72 -4.52 2.55
N LEU A 144 -13.11 -4.11 1.34
CA LEU A 144 -13.20 -2.66 1.02
C LEU A 144 -14.18 -1.89 1.90
N GLU A 145 -15.32 -2.50 2.23
CA GLU A 145 -16.30 -1.86 3.11
C GLU A 145 -15.80 -1.74 4.56
N ARG A 146 -14.88 -2.63 4.97
CA ARG A 146 -14.17 -2.53 6.26
C ARG A 146 -13.02 -1.52 6.22
N ASP A 147 -12.34 -1.38 5.09
CA ASP A 147 -11.26 -0.39 4.87
C ASP A 147 -11.78 1.04 4.64
N ALA A 148 -13.11 1.22 4.53
CA ALA A 148 -13.77 2.52 4.71
C ALA A 148 -13.76 2.99 6.19
N GLU A 149 -13.35 2.12 7.13
CA GLU A 149 -12.85 2.51 8.44
C GLU A 149 -11.30 2.55 8.41
N PRO A 150 -10.64 3.51 9.08
CA PRO A 150 -9.27 3.89 8.76
C PRO A 150 -8.24 2.77 9.03
N GLU A 151 -7.55 2.40 7.95
CA GLU A 151 -6.53 1.35 7.76
C GLU A 151 -5.43 1.19 8.83
N SER A 152 -4.98 -0.08 8.96
CA SER A 152 -3.60 -0.45 9.30
C SER A 152 -3.05 -1.43 8.27
N SER A 153 -2.08 -0.96 7.46
CA SER A 153 -1.29 -1.75 6.51
C SER A 153 -0.35 -2.73 7.20
N GLU A 154 -0.31 -4.01 6.79
CA GLU A 154 0.80 -4.92 7.13
C GLU A 154 1.14 -5.87 5.98
N ALA A 155 2.37 -5.74 5.47
CA ALA A 155 3.19 -6.88 5.10
C ALA A 155 4.67 -6.47 5.10
N GLU A 156 5.27 -6.37 6.30
CA GLU A 156 6.66 -6.85 6.54
C GLU A 156 7.10 -6.87 8.03
N ASP A 157 6.28 -6.45 8.98
CA ASP A 157 6.48 -6.73 10.42
C ASP A 157 5.20 -7.38 10.94
N ALA A 158 5.16 -8.71 11.06
CA ALA A 158 4.03 -9.38 11.72
C ALA A 158 3.98 -8.91 13.18
N VAL A 159 3.10 -7.96 13.48
CA VAL A 159 2.92 -7.46 14.83
C VAL A 159 2.28 -8.58 15.64
N PRO A 160 2.91 -9.08 16.71
CA PRO A 160 2.30 -10.11 17.55
C PRO A 160 0.95 -9.60 18.08
N GLU A 161 -0.02 -10.50 18.20
CA GLU A 161 -1.34 -10.16 18.76
C GLU A 161 -1.17 -9.37 20.06
N VAL A 162 -1.86 -8.23 20.12
CA VAL A 162 -1.79 -7.32 21.27
C VAL A 162 -2.18 -8.12 22.53
N PRO A 163 -1.28 -8.27 23.51
CA PRO A 163 -1.58 -9.08 24.68
C PRO A 163 -2.75 -8.46 25.46
N ALA A 164 -3.64 -9.31 25.98
CA ALA A 164 -4.81 -8.88 26.75
C ALA A 164 -4.44 -8.00 27.97
N GLU A 165 -3.23 -8.17 28.50
CA GLU A 165 -2.64 -7.29 29.49
C GLU A 165 -1.37 -6.65 28.95
N ALA A 166 -1.38 -5.32 28.81
CA ALA A 166 -0.20 -4.57 28.44
C ALA A 166 0.90 -4.73 29.51
N VAL A 167 2.07 -5.23 29.11
CA VAL A 167 3.28 -5.28 29.95
C VAL A 167 3.70 -3.87 30.34
N THR A 168 3.73 -2.96 29.36
CA THR A 168 4.12 -1.56 29.55
C THR A 168 2.97 -0.77 30.16
N ARG A 169 3.25 -0.05 31.25
CA ARG A 169 2.31 0.82 31.96
C ARG A 169 2.72 2.29 31.87
N PRO A 170 1.78 3.25 32.00
CA PRO A 170 2.11 4.66 32.07
C PRO A 170 3.14 4.94 33.17
N GLY A 171 4.20 5.67 32.82
CA GLY A 171 5.35 5.93 33.68
C GLY A 171 6.47 4.91 33.55
N ASP A 172 6.30 3.80 32.83
CA ASP A 172 7.41 2.89 32.56
C ASP A 172 8.42 3.52 31.62
N LEU A 173 9.70 3.37 31.99
CA LEU A 173 10.85 3.88 31.25
C LEU A 173 11.71 2.69 30.83
N TRP A 174 11.74 2.44 29.52
CA TRP A 174 12.54 1.40 28.89
C TRP A 174 13.89 1.97 28.45
N LEU A 175 14.96 1.21 28.71
CA LEU A 175 16.31 1.49 28.25
C LEU A 175 16.65 0.58 27.08
N ILE A 176 17.00 1.17 25.93
CA ILE A 176 17.28 0.46 24.69
C ILE A 176 18.69 0.87 24.24
N GLY A 177 19.71 0.22 24.82
CA GLY A 177 21.10 0.66 24.66
C GLY A 177 21.27 2.13 25.13
N PRO A 178 21.74 3.06 24.26
CA PRO A 178 21.83 4.47 24.61
C PRO A 178 20.48 5.22 24.55
N HIS A 179 19.42 4.58 24.05
CA HIS A 179 18.11 5.17 23.85
C HIS A 179 17.18 4.94 25.05
N ARG A 180 16.17 5.80 25.17
CA ARG A 180 15.15 5.75 26.22
C ARG A 180 13.78 5.85 25.57
N LEU A 181 12.83 5.04 26.02
CA LEU A 181 11.44 5.07 25.61
C LEU A 181 10.57 5.15 26.87
N ILE A 182 9.64 6.10 26.93
CA ILE A 182 8.72 6.25 28.07
C ILE A 182 7.27 6.06 27.60
N CYS A 183 6.47 5.37 28.40
CA CYS A 183 5.03 5.26 28.15
C CYS A 183 4.28 6.32 28.97
N GLY A 184 3.40 7.09 28.32
CA GLY A 184 2.49 8.01 29.00
C GLY A 184 2.08 9.20 28.13
N ASP A 185 1.43 10.18 28.77
CA ASP A 185 0.90 11.36 28.10
C ASP A 185 2.01 12.37 27.75
N CYS A 186 2.17 12.66 26.45
CA CYS A 186 3.17 13.61 25.96
C CYS A 186 2.91 15.07 26.37
N ARG A 187 1.71 15.38 26.90
CA ARG A 187 1.37 16.68 27.49
C ARG A 187 1.93 16.86 28.90
N ASP A 188 2.29 15.77 29.57
CA ASP A 188 2.83 15.81 30.93
C ASP A 188 4.33 16.20 30.89
N ARG A 189 4.60 17.44 31.29
CA ARG A 189 5.97 17.97 31.41
C ARG A 189 6.82 17.21 32.44
N GLY A 190 6.22 16.66 33.48
CA GLY A 190 6.93 15.83 34.47
C GLY A 190 7.40 14.51 33.87
N LEU A 191 6.53 13.86 33.08
CA LEU A 191 6.88 12.64 32.33
C LEU A 191 8.01 12.92 31.32
N ILE A 192 7.88 14.00 30.55
CA ILE A 192 8.88 14.40 29.55
C ILE A 192 10.21 14.78 30.23
N ALA A 193 10.18 15.48 31.36
CA ALA A 193 11.38 15.77 32.15
C ALA A 193 12.06 14.48 32.62
N ARG A 194 11.30 13.46 33.04
CA ARG A 194 11.85 12.16 33.44
C ARG A 194 12.50 11.41 32.27
N LEU A 195 11.94 11.50 31.06
CA LEU A 195 12.55 10.92 29.85
C LEU A 195 13.88 11.58 29.49
N PHE A 196 13.99 12.89 29.70
CA PHE A 196 15.18 13.66 29.32
C PHE A 196 16.23 13.78 30.43
N GLU A 197 15.83 13.69 31.71
CA GLU A 197 16.67 14.10 32.85
C GLU A 197 17.25 15.50 32.60
N ASP A 198 18.57 15.64 32.63
CA ASP A 198 19.27 16.91 32.38
C ASP A 198 19.60 17.16 30.89
N ARG A 199 19.22 16.24 29.99
CA ARG A 199 19.52 16.35 28.56
C ARG A 199 18.51 17.25 27.84
N LYS A 200 18.94 17.78 26.69
CA LYS A 200 18.11 18.58 25.80
C LYS A 200 18.03 17.97 24.40
N ALA A 201 16.86 18.06 23.78
CA ALA A 201 16.64 17.66 22.40
C ALA A 201 17.27 18.68 21.45
N ASN A 202 18.09 18.22 20.51
CA ASN A 202 18.53 19.08 19.40
C ASN A 202 17.52 19.11 18.27
N VAL A 203 16.76 18.03 18.11
CA VAL A 203 15.65 17.92 17.16
C VAL A 203 14.51 17.18 17.86
N VAL A 204 13.30 17.68 17.69
CA VAL A 204 12.05 16.97 18.01
C VAL A 204 11.29 16.77 16.72
N ILE A 205 10.82 15.56 16.47
CA ILE A 205 10.01 15.21 15.30
C ILE A 205 8.74 14.58 15.86
N THR A 206 7.57 15.04 15.43
CA THR A 206 6.30 14.48 15.87
C THR A 206 5.28 14.45 14.74
N SER A 207 4.43 13.43 14.79
CA SER A 207 3.23 13.28 13.97
C SER A 207 2.07 12.96 14.92
N PRO A 208 1.35 13.98 15.42
CA PRO A 208 0.35 13.80 16.45
C PRO A 208 -0.94 13.16 15.91
N PRO A 209 -1.85 12.71 16.79
CA PRO A 209 -3.21 12.30 16.41
C PRO A 209 -3.91 13.31 15.49
N TYR A 210 -4.53 12.83 14.42
CA TYR A 210 -5.11 13.66 13.35
C TYR A 210 -6.56 14.10 13.63
N ALA A 211 -6.80 14.81 14.73
CA ALA A 211 -8.08 15.44 15.06
C ALA A 211 -9.34 14.61 14.69
N THR A 212 -9.65 13.55 15.45
CA THR A 212 -10.78 12.60 15.24
C THR A 212 -10.78 11.77 13.95
N GLN A 213 -9.76 11.84 13.09
CA GLN A 213 -9.71 11.05 11.84
C GLN A 213 -9.45 9.54 12.04
N ARG A 214 -9.18 9.09 13.27
CA ARG A 214 -8.92 7.68 13.56
C ARG A 214 -9.72 7.24 14.76
N GLN A 215 -10.18 6.00 14.74
CA GLN A 215 -10.67 5.32 15.93
C GLN A 215 -9.47 4.99 16.81
N TYR A 216 -9.57 5.31 18.10
CA TYR A 216 -8.55 4.97 19.09
C TYR A 216 -9.17 3.98 20.07
N ASP A 217 -8.34 3.12 20.63
CA ASP A 217 -8.76 2.20 21.67
C ASP A 217 -9.34 2.98 22.87
N LEU A 218 -10.65 2.84 23.07
CA LEU A 218 -11.38 3.49 24.16
C LEU A 218 -10.85 3.07 25.53
N SER A 219 -10.24 1.88 25.64
CA SER A 219 -9.65 1.38 26.88
C SER A 219 -8.37 2.12 27.27
N SER A 220 -7.71 2.80 26.32
CA SER A 220 -6.50 3.60 26.57
C SER A 220 -6.75 4.87 27.39
N GLY A 221 -8.02 5.30 27.52
CA GLY A 221 -8.38 6.57 28.14
C GLY A 221 -8.07 7.81 27.28
N PHE A 222 -7.59 7.63 26.04
CA PHE A 222 -7.41 8.71 25.08
C PHE A 222 -8.75 9.09 24.44
N ALA A 223 -9.18 10.34 24.64
CA ALA A 223 -10.34 10.89 23.96
C ALA A 223 -9.91 11.51 22.62
N PRO A 224 -10.55 11.14 21.49
CA PRO A 224 -10.33 11.80 20.22
C PRO A 224 -10.49 13.34 20.34
N VAL A 225 -9.52 14.08 19.80
CA VAL A 225 -9.46 15.54 19.93
C VAL A 225 -10.15 16.17 18.72
N PRO A 226 -11.31 16.82 18.87
CA PRO A 226 -12.00 17.38 17.72
C PRO A 226 -11.28 18.65 17.18
N PRO A 227 -11.42 18.98 15.89
CA PRO A 227 -10.66 20.07 15.24
C PRO A 227 -10.70 21.40 15.99
N GLU A 228 -11.86 21.79 16.52
CA GLU A 228 -12.09 23.05 17.24
C GLU A 228 -11.39 23.10 18.61
N LYS A 229 -11.04 21.95 19.19
CA LYS A 229 -10.28 21.86 20.46
C LYS A 229 -8.80 21.60 20.24
N TYR A 230 -8.39 21.34 18.99
CA TYR A 230 -7.06 20.83 18.69
C TYR A 230 -5.94 21.80 19.11
N VAL A 231 -6.11 23.09 18.83
CA VAL A 231 -5.11 24.11 19.20
C VAL A 231 -4.93 24.20 20.71
N ALA A 232 -6.03 24.17 21.47
CA ALA A 232 -5.98 24.23 22.93
C ALA A 232 -5.32 22.97 23.52
N TRP A 233 -5.64 21.80 22.97
CA TRP A 233 -5.00 20.53 23.36
C TRP A 233 -3.50 20.51 23.02
N PHE A 234 -3.12 20.98 21.83
CA PHE A 234 -1.74 20.96 21.37
C PHE A 234 -0.85 21.97 22.11
N LYS A 235 -1.44 22.99 22.73
CA LYS A 235 -0.69 23.95 23.55
C LYS A 235 0.18 23.26 24.61
N ASP A 236 -0.36 22.23 25.25
CA ASP A 236 0.37 21.48 26.29
C ASP A 236 1.46 20.61 25.69
N VAL A 237 1.23 20.03 24.50
CA VAL A 237 2.26 19.31 23.73
C VAL A 237 3.40 20.25 23.35
N ALA A 238 3.08 21.42 22.80
CA ALA A 238 4.08 22.43 22.43
C ALA A 238 4.88 22.91 23.64
N ALA A 239 4.25 23.11 24.80
CA ALA A 239 4.92 23.47 26.05
C ALA A 239 5.84 22.34 26.57
N ALA A 240 5.44 21.07 26.39
CA ALA A 240 6.27 19.93 26.74
C ALA A 240 7.51 19.83 25.85
N ILE A 241 7.36 20.02 24.55
CA ILE A 241 8.47 20.11 23.58
C ILE A 241 9.42 21.26 23.95
N GLU A 242 8.87 22.44 24.23
CA GLU A 242 9.66 23.62 24.64
C GLU A 242 10.52 23.33 25.88
N SER A 243 9.99 22.58 26.85
CA SER A 243 10.69 22.32 28.12
C SER A 243 12.00 21.54 27.95
N VAL A 244 12.12 20.75 26.89
CA VAL A 244 13.29 19.89 26.62
C VAL A 244 14.09 20.30 25.39
N LEU A 245 13.60 21.19 24.55
CA LEU A 245 14.34 21.62 23.36
C LEU A 245 15.58 22.46 23.74
N ALA A 246 16.70 22.19 23.08
CA ALA A 246 17.87 23.05 23.16
C ALA A 246 17.56 24.44 22.57
N PRO A 247 18.21 25.53 23.02
CA PRO A 247 17.94 26.87 22.50
C PRO A 247 18.10 27.00 20.98
N ASP A 248 19.11 26.32 20.43
CA ASP A 248 19.42 26.23 18.99
C ASP A 248 18.79 24.98 18.32
N GLY A 249 17.86 24.31 19.00
CA GLY A 249 17.18 23.12 18.52
C GLY A 249 16.06 23.40 17.53
N SER A 250 15.64 22.35 16.82
CA SER A 250 14.56 22.38 15.83
C SER A 250 13.40 21.46 16.23
N TYR A 251 12.19 21.88 15.90
CA TYR A 251 10.97 21.11 16.09
C TYR A 251 10.27 20.93 14.74
N LEU A 252 10.05 19.69 14.32
CA LEU A 252 9.37 19.32 13.07
C LEU A 252 8.02 18.70 13.39
N LEU A 253 6.95 19.31 12.88
CA LEU A 253 5.57 18.87 13.05
C LEU A 253 5.00 18.40 11.71
N ASN A 254 4.81 17.09 11.55
CA ASN A 254 4.09 16.52 10.42
C ASN A 254 2.61 16.40 10.79
N ILE A 255 1.74 17.16 10.11
CA ILE A 255 0.30 17.10 10.36
C ILE A 255 -0.47 17.63 9.15
N LYS A 256 -1.52 16.94 8.75
CA LYS A 256 -2.32 17.27 7.57
C LYS A 256 -3.79 17.44 7.93
N ALA A 257 -4.39 18.51 7.41
CA ALA A 257 -5.83 18.70 7.54
C ALA A 257 -6.59 17.76 6.60
N HIS A 258 -7.67 17.18 7.09
CA HIS A 258 -8.61 16.41 6.29
C HIS A 258 -9.62 17.32 5.60
N ALA A 259 -10.29 16.75 4.61
CA ALA A 259 -11.43 17.35 3.96
C ALA A 259 -12.70 16.59 4.33
N GLU A 260 -13.76 17.32 4.62
CA GLU A 260 -15.07 16.83 5.03
C GLU A 260 -16.12 17.78 4.45
N GLU A 261 -17.31 17.25 4.10
CA GLU A 261 -18.40 18.05 3.51
C GLU A 261 -18.00 18.92 2.29
N GLY A 262 -16.96 18.49 1.56
CA GLY A 262 -16.49 19.15 0.35
C GLY A 262 -15.49 20.29 0.56
N GLU A 263 -15.06 20.56 1.79
CA GLU A 263 -14.03 21.56 2.09
C GLU A 263 -12.94 21.01 3.03
N ARG A 264 -11.85 21.77 3.22
CA ARG A 264 -10.73 21.35 4.08
C ARG A 264 -10.81 22.08 5.41
N HIS A 265 -10.70 21.32 6.50
CA HIS A 265 -10.61 21.92 7.83
C HIS A 265 -9.38 22.83 7.98
N THR A 266 -9.53 23.95 8.68
CA THR A 266 -8.46 24.93 8.88
C THR A 266 -7.63 24.71 10.14
N TYR A 267 -7.97 23.71 10.97
CA TYR A 267 -7.35 23.53 12.30
C TYR A 267 -5.82 23.43 12.28
N VAL A 268 -5.23 22.88 11.20
CA VAL A 268 -3.77 22.85 11.02
C VAL A 268 -3.20 24.25 10.77
N MET A 269 -3.89 25.08 9.99
CA MET A 269 -3.49 26.47 9.80
C MET A 269 -3.59 27.23 11.12
N ASP A 270 -4.67 27.05 11.86
CA ASP A 270 -4.85 27.65 13.19
C ASP A 270 -3.76 27.21 14.16
N LEU A 271 -3.35 25.93 14.11
CA LEU A 271 -2.26 25.39 14.90
C LEU A 271 -0.90 26.02 14.56
N VAL A 272 -0.56 26.12 13.27
CA VAL A 272 0.70 26.76 12.82
C VAL A 272 0.72 28.23 13.23
N LEU A 273 -0.41 28.92 13.07
CA LEU A 273 -0.55 30.31 13.49
C LEU A 273 -0.46 30.47 15.02
N ALA A 274 -1.02 29.56 15.80
CA ALA A 274 -0.94 29.59 17.27
C ALA A 274 0.51 29.43 17.76
N HIS A 275 1.29 28.51 17.18
CA HIS A 275 2.72 28.38 17.48
C HIS A 275 3.44 29.72 17.34
N LYS A 276 3.25 30.39 16.20
CA LYS A 276 3.94 31.65 15.87
C LYS A 276 3.40 32.85 16.65
N ARG A 277 2.08 33.02 16.69
CA ARG A 277 1.41 34.24 17.16
C ARG A 277 1.09 34.21 18.65
N GLN A 278 0.98 33.03 19.26
CA GLN A 278 0.52 32.87 20.64
C GLN A 278 1.57 32.23 21.55
N TRP A 279 2.36 31.28 21.05
CA TRP A 279 3.28 30.47 21.87
C TRP A 279 4.77 30.84 21.66
N GLY A 280 5.04 31.89 20.90
CA GLY A 280 6.38 32.46 20.73
C GLY A 280 7.36 31.62 19.92
N TRP A 281 6.87 30.62 19.17
CA TRP A 281 7.72 29.87 18.26
C TRP A 281 8.03 30.67 17.00
N ARG A 282 9.20 30.44 16.43
CA ARG A 282 9.52 30.90 15.09
C ARG A 282 9.10 29.83 14.11
N PHE A 283 8.26 30.20 13.14
CA PHE A 283 8.02 29.37 11.97
C PHE A 283 9.19 29.58 11.01
N VAL A 284 10.03 28.56 10.87
CA VAL A 284 11.27 28.59 10.09
C VAL A 284 10.98 28.33 8.63
N ASP A 285 10.31 27.21 8.33
CA ASP A 285 9.97 26.80 6.97
C ASP A 285 8.87 25.72 6.95
N GLU A 286 8.41 25.35 5.76
CA GLU A 286 7.52 24.24 5.48
C GLU A 286 8.17 23.28 4.48
N PHE A 287 8.23 22.00 4.83
CA PHE A 287 8.66 20.95 3.92
C PHE A 287 7.46 20.17 3.36
N CYS A 288 7.65 19.63 2.16
CA CYS A 288 6.70 18.76 1.50
C CYS A 288 7.27 17.34 1.48
N TRP A 289 6.70 16.45 2.30
CA TRP A 289 6.96 15.02 2.18
C TRP A 289 6.09 14.47 1.05
N ARG A 290 6.68 14.34 -0.14
CA ARG A 290 6.01 13.73 -1.30
C ARG A 290 5.82 12.23 -1.06
N LYS A 291 4.57 11.78 -1.19
CA LYS A 291 4.22 10.35 -1.31
C LYS A 291 4.31 9.95 -2.78
N THR A 292 4.98 8.85 -3.06
CA THR A 292 5.30 8.40 -4.44
C THR A 292 4.43 7.22 -4.88
N ASP A 293 3.90 6.52 -3.89
CA ASP A 293 2.67 5.76 -3.86
C ASP A 293 1.46 6.71 -3.97
N ASP A 294 0.41 6.30 -4.67
CA ASP A 294 -0.82 7.06 -4.96
C ASP A 294 -0.78 8.12 -6.07
N GLY A 295 -1.16 7.71 -7.28
CA GLY A 295 -1.51 8.64 -8.37
C GLY A 295 -2.78 9.45 -8.09
N VAL A 296 -2.95 10.52 -8.86
CA VAL A 296 -4.24 11.22 -9.03
C VAL A 296 -4.92 10.69 -10.30
N PRO A 297 -6.27 10.62 -10.35
CA PRO A 297 -7.26 11.19 -9.42
C PRO A 297 -7.54 10.31 -8.18
N GLY A 298 -8.02 10.93 -7.10
CA GLY A 298 -8.56 10.20 -5.95
C GLY A 298 -10.08 10.05 -6.03
N GLY A 299 -10.69 9.30 -5.12
CA GLY A 299 -12.14 9.03 -5.07
C GLY A 299 -13.05 10.21 -4.69
N TRP A 300 -12.62 11.47 -4.90
CA TRP A 300 -13.41 12.66 -4.56
C TRP A 300 -13.78 13.44 -5.82
N SER A 301 -15.05 13.82 -5.95
CA SER A 301 -15.58 14.50 -7.13
C SER A 301 -15.24 16.00 -7.22
N ASN A 302 -14.73 16.59 -6.14
CA ASN A 302 -14.51 18.04 -6.03
C ASN A 302 -13.08 18.45 -5.66
N ARG A 303 -12.13 17.50 -5.57
CA ARG A 303 -10.72 17.78 -5.25
C ARG A 303 -9.78 16.67 -5.72
N PHE A 304 -8.52 17.02 -5.92
CA PHE A 304 -7.46 16.03 -6.13
C PHE A 304 -7.00 15.39 -4.81
N LYS A 305 -6.51 14.14 -4.89
CA LYS A 305 -5.77 13.49 -3.79
C LYS A 305 -4.46 14.26 -3.58
N ASN A 306 -4.12 14.57 -2.33
CA ASN A 306 -2.82 15.13 -2.01
C ASN A 306 -1.80 13.99 -1.93
N ALA A 307 -0.93 13.84 -2.92
CA ALA A 307 0.22 12.93 -2.92
C ALA A 307 1.41 13.47 -2.09
N TRP A 308 1.11 14.15 -0.98
CA TRP A 308 2.11 14.73 -0.10
C TRP A 308 1.55 15.05 1.29
N GLU A 309 2.45 15.23 2.24
CA GLU A 309 2.17 15.73 3.58
C GLU A 309 3.07 16.91 3.96
N PRO A 310 2.53 17.96 4.61
CA PRO A 310 3.34 19.05 5.12
C PRO A 310 4.12 18.62 6.36
N VAL A 311 5.32 19.19 6.50
CA VAL A 311 6.11 19.17 7.74
C VAL A 311 6.49 20.61 8.08
N TYR A 312 5.97 21.10 9.20
CA TYR A 312 6.21 22.48 9.65
C TYR A 312 7.43 22.53 10.56
N HIS A 313 8.40 23.39 10.23
CA HIS A 313 9.62 23.57 11.00
C HIS A 313 9.50 24.78 11.92
N PHE A 314 9.66 24.54 13.22
CA PHE A 314 9.70 25.55 14.25
C PHE A 314 11.04 25.59 15.00
N SER A 315 11.37 26.76 15.55
CA SER A 315 12.49 26.96 16.47
C SER A 315 12.14 27.96 17.58
N ARG A 316 12.95 28.00 18.64
CA ARG A 316 12.87 29.05 19.67
C ARG A 316 13.72 30.26 19.30
N GLU A 317 14.96 30.00 18.86
CA GLU A 317 15.90 31.05 18.49
C GLU A 317 16.03 31.26 16.98
N ARG A 318 16.57 32.42 16.61
CA ARG A 318 16.87 32.77 15.21
C ARG A 318 18.00 31.91 14.65
N LYS A 319 18.98 31.56 15.48
CA LYS A 319 20.10 30.70 15.09
C LYS A 319 19.77 29.28 15.52
N ILE A 320 19.70 28.38 14.54
CA ILE A 320 19.46 26.95 14.75
C ILE A 320 20.70 26.14 14.34
N LYS A 321 20.83 24.93 14.88
CA LYS A 321 21.76 23.93 14.34
C LYS A 321 21.30 23.54 12.95
N PHE A 322 22.00 24.02 11.93
CA PHE A 322 21.69 23.74 10.52
C PHE A 322 22.96 23.40 9.77
N ARG A 323 22.99 22.19 9.19
CA ARG A 323 24.20 21.60 8.57
C ARG A 323 23.89 21.07 7.16
N PRO A 324 23.51 21.94 6.22
CA PRO A 324 23.02 21.53 4.90
C PRO A 324 24.04 20.74 4.08
N ARG A 325 25.33 20.90 4.38
CA ARG A 325 26.43 20.18 3.69
C ARG A 325 26.73 18.80 4.27
N GLU A 326 26.22 18.46 5.46
CA GLU A 326 26.42 17.13 6.06
C GLU A 326 25.38 16.10 5.57
N VAL A 327 24.25 16.57 5.02
CA VAL A 327 23.11 15.74 4.60
C VAL A 327 22.70 15.97 3.14
N GLY A 328 23.40 16.86 2.42
CA GLY A 328 23.12 17.17 1.03
C GLY A 328 23.85 16.23 0.08
N HIS A 329 23.18 15.83 -0.98
CA HIS A 329 23.77 15.23 -2.18
C HIS A 329 23.95 16.37 -3.19
N TRP A 330 25.15 16.50 -3.77
CA TRP A 330 25.33 17.42 -4.89
C TRP A 330 24.56 16.84 -6.08
N SER A 331 23.60 17.59 -6.61
CA SER A 331 23.08 17.30 -7.95
C SER A 331 24.17 17.71 -8.93
N ASP A 332 24.61 16.77 -9.76
CA ASP A 332 25.38 17.08 -10.97
C ASP A 332 24.55 17.94 -11.94
#